data_AF-A0AAE2ZJG9-F1
#
_entry.id   AF-A0AAE2ZJG9-F1
#
_cell.length_a   1.000
_cell.length_b   1.000
_cell.length_c   1.000
_cell.angle_alpha   90.00
_cell.angle_beta   90.00
_cell.angle_gamma   90.00
#
_symmetry.space_group_name_H-M   'P 1'
#
loop_
_entity.id
_entity.type
_entity.pdbx_description
1 polymer ?
#
loop_
_entity_poly.entity_id
_entity_poly.type
_entity_poly.pdbx_seq_one_letter_code
_entity_poly.pdbx_strand_id
1 'polypeptide(L)'
;MRRILVYGDSLSRGMIPGTRCAGHVEAFRAVAVEKSVFFFDMNTETTASRVDGIHLDEEQHAMVGNGLAPLVRDKMDGEVRE
;
A
#
# COMPACT_ATOMS: atom_id res chain seq x y z
N MET A 1 -11.23 -16.67 -5.62
CA MET A 1 -10.54 -15.88 -4.56
C MET A 1 -9.94 -14.64 -5.18
N ARG A 2 -10.36 -13.45 -4.74
CA ARG A 2 -9.76 -12.16 -5.13
C ARG A 2 -8.69 -11.80 -4.11
N ARG A 3 -7.47 -11.46 -4.56
CA ARG A 3 -6.33 -11.13 -3.69
C ARG A 3 -5.87 -9.71 -4.00
N ILE A 4 -5.54 -8.95 -2.97
CA ILE A 4 -4.97 -7.61 -3.06
C ILE A 4 -3.58 -7.67 -2.44
N LEU A 5 -2.56 -7.36 -3.22
CA LEU A 5 -1.23 -7.06 -2.73
C LEU A 5 -1.25 -5.62 -2.22
N VAL A 6 -1.17 -5.48 -0.91
CA VAL A 6 -0.99 -4.20 -0.23
C VAL A 6 0.50 -4.02 -0.01
N TYR A 7 1.08 -3.04 -0.67
CA TYR A 7 2.48 -2.68 -0.50
C TYR A 7 2.57 -1.38 0.29
N GLY A 8 3.34 -1.44 1.37
CA GLY A 8 3.83 -0.29 2.10
C GLY A 8 5.08 -0.76 2.80
N ASP A 9 6.18 -0.04 2.63
CA ASP A 9 7.40 -0.40 3.31
C ASP A 9 7.97 0.79 4.07
N SER A 10 8.49 0.45 5.24
CA SER A 10 9.46 1.26 5.93
C SER A 10 10.78 1.34 5.14
N LEU A 11 11.02 0.36 4.25
CA LEU A 11 12.27 0.15 3.51
C LEU A 11 12.39 0.93 2.21
N SER A 12 11.29 1.41 1.61
CA SER A 12 11.38 2.35 0.50
C SER A 12 11.90 3.66 0.98
N ARG A 13 11.98 3.95 2.29
CA ARG A 13 12.59 5.17 2.83
C ARG A 13 14.11 5.14 2.89
N GLY A 14 14.72 4.06 2.37
CA GLY A 14 16.17 3.88 2.30
C GLY A 14 16.82 3.78 3.67
N MET A 15 18.04 3.21 3.71
CA MET A 15 18.89 3.27 4.91
C MET A 15 19.25 4.72 5.29
N ILE A 16 19.05 5.67 4.37
CA ILE A 16 19.31 7.10 4.55
C ILE A 16 17.97 7.81 4.75
N PRO A 17 17.72 8.44 5.92
CA PRO A 17 16.52 9.21 6.19
C PRO A 17 16.18 10.20 5.06
N GLY A 18 14.94 10.17 4.58
CA GLY A 18 14.44 11.10 3.54
C GLY A 18 14.75 10.67 2.10
N THR A 19 15.44 9.56 1.88
CA THR A 19 15.63 9.00 0.53
C THR A 19 14.51 8.03 0.19
N ARG A 20 14.34 7.70 -1.10
CA ARG A 20 13.56 6.52 -1.48
C ARG A 20 14.32 5.49 -2.30
N CYS A 21 14.06 4.20 -2.07
CA CYS A 21 14.50 3.13 -2.95
C CYS A 21 13.73 3.24 -4.28
N ALA A 22 14.34 3.94 -5.24
CA ALA A 22 13.77 4.12 -6.57
C ALA A 22 13.49 2.75 -7.23
N GLY A 23 12.31 2.59 -7.83
CA GLY A 23 11.91 1.36 -8.53
C GLY A 23 11.24 0.29 -7.68
N HIS A 24 11.14 0.46 -6.35
CA HIS A 24 10.57 -0.59 -5.48
C HIS A 24 9.06 -0.73 -5.64
N VAL A 25 8.33 0.39 -5.75
CA VAL A 25 6.89 0.42 -6.03
C VAL A 25 6.61 -0.29 -7.35
N GLU A 26 7.41 -0.01 -8.38
CA GLU A 26 7.30 -0.56 -9.71
C GLU A 26 7.55 -2.07 -9.72
N ALA A 27 8.54 -2.54 -8.95
CA ALA A 27 8.81 -3.97 -8.78
C ALA A 27 7.62 -4.71 -8.16
N PHE A 28 7.05 -4.19 -7.07
CA PHE A 28 5.86 -4.80 -6.45
C PHE A 28 4.61 -4.71 -7.34
N ARG A 29 4.46 -3.62 -8.10
CA ARG A 29 3.41 -3.51 -9.11
C ARG A 29 3.58 -4.57 -10.20
N ALA A 30 4.80 -4.83 -10.67
CA ALA A 30 5.09 -5.88 -11.63
C ALA A 30 4.75 -7.28 -11.07
N VAL A 31 5.07 -7.55 -9.81
CA VAL A 31 4.67 -8.79 -9.12
C VAL A 31 3.14 -8.91 -9.03
N ALA A 32 2.43 -7.81 -8.75
CA ALA A 32 0.97 -7.82 -8.71
C ALA A 32 0.37 -8.23 -10.06
N VAL A 33 0.91 -7.68 -11.15
CA VAL A 33 0.54 -8.06 -12.52
C VAL A 33 0.86 -9.53 -12.79
N GLU A 34 2.09 -9.97 -12.50
CA GLU A 34 2.53 -11.35 -12.71
C GLU A 34 1.63 -12.36 -11.97
N LYS A 35 1.26 -12.06 -10.71
CA LYS A 35 0.41 -12.92 -9.89
C LYS A 35 -1.08 -12.72 -10.14
N SER A 36 -1.47 -11.83 -11.05
CA SER A 36 -2.87 -11.48 -11.33
C SER A 36 -3.65 -11.11 -10.06
N VAL A 37 -3.02 -10.29 -9.21
CA VAL A 37 -3.61 -9.74 -7.98
C VAL A 37 -3.74 -8.23 -8.09
N PHE A 38 -4.69 -7.65 -7.36
CA PHE A 38 -4.82 -6.20 -7.30
C PHE A 38 -3.65 -5.59 -6.52
N PHE A 39 -3.35 -4.32 -6.76
CA PHE A 39 -2.23 -3.62 -6.13
C PHE A 39 -2.71 -2.35 -5.44
N PHE A 40 -2.23 -2.12 -4.22
CA PHE A 40 -2.42 -0.88 -3.48
C PHE A 40 -1.07 -0.38 -2.96
N ASP A 41 -0.74 0.87 -3.27
CA ASP A 41 0.50 1.53 -2.84
C ASP A 41 0.21 2.43 -1.64
N MET A 42 0.55 1.98 -0.43
CA MET A 42 0.36 2.76 0.79
C MET A 42 1.18 4.06 0.79
N ASN A 43 2.22 4.17 -0.04
CA ASN A 43 3.04 5.38 -0.11
C ASN A 43 2.33 6.57 -0.76
N THR A 44 1.16 6.37 -1.37
CA THR A 44 0.28 7.48 -1.80
C THR A 44 -0.51 8.07 -0.64
N GLU A 45 -0.72 7.29 0.43
CA GLU A 45 -1.51 7.70 1.59
C GLU A 45 -0.65 8.14 2.78
N THR A 46 0.60 7.68 2.88
CA THR A 46 1.42 7.91 4.08
C THR A 46 2.80 8.52 3.82
N THR A 47 3.31 9.19 4.84
CA THR A 47 4.67 9.74 4.91
C THR A 47 5.49 8.99 5.96
N ALA A 48 6.75 9.39 6.21
CA ALA A 48 7.59 8.69 7.18
C ALA A 48 7.01 8.93 8.57
N SER A 49 7.05 7.94 9.44
CA SER A 49 6.75 8.22 10.85
C SER A 49 7.68 9.30 11.37
N ARG A 50 7.11 10.24 12.12
CA ARG A 50 7.88 11.27 12.83
C ARG A 50 8.70 10.70 14.00
N VAL A 51 8.37 9.50 14.47
CA VAL A 51 8.99 8.86 15.63
C VAL A 51 10.26 8.13 15.23
N ASP A 52 10.19 7.29 14.20
CA ASP A 52 11.32 6.42 13.81
C ASP A 52 11.53 6.30 12.30
N GLY A 53 10.72 6.98 11.50
CA GLY A 53 10.79 6.94 10.04
C GLY A 53 10.36 5.61 9.41
N ILE A 54 9.88 4.64 10.20
CA ILE A 54 9.63 3.26 9.79
C ILE A 54 8.14 2.92 9.93
N HIS A 55 7.56 3.19 11.10
CA HIS A 55 6.17 2.82 11.39
C HIS A 55 5.18 3.82 10.78
N LEU A 56 3.89 3.58 11.05
CA LEU A 56 2.84 4.55 10.79
C LEU A 56 2.62 5.41 12.03
N ASP A 57 2.46 6.71 11.83
CA ASP A 57 1.96 7.60 12.86
C ASP A 57 0.47 7.32 13.15
N GLU A 58 -0.03 7.80 14.29
CA GLU A 58 -1.40 7.52 14.76
C GLU A 58 -2.45 7.82 13.68
N GLU A 59 -2.37 8.98 13.03
CA GLU A 59 -3.31 9.37 11.98
C GLU A 59 -3.19 8.52 10.70
N GLN A 60 -2.00 8.00 10.39
CA GLN A 60 -1.71 7.33 9.13
C GLN A 60 -2.38 5.94 9.05
N HIS A 61 -2.69 5.31 10.19
CA HIS A 61 -3.45 4.06 10.23
C HIS A 61 -4.84 4.22 9.60
N ALA A 62 -5.54 5.30 9.95
CA ALA A 62 -6.86 5.61 9.42
C ALA A 62 -6.79 5.99 7.93
N MET A 63 -5.75 6.74 7.52
CA MET A 63 -5.53 7.10 6.11
C MET A 63 -5.40 5.86 5.23
N VAL A 64 -4.56 4.89 5.61
CA VAL A 64 -4.41 3.63 4.88
C VAL A 64 -5.73 2.88 4.78
N GLY A 65 -6.46 2.74 5.90
CA GLY A 65 -7.76 2.07 5.91
C GLY A 65 -8.77 2.73 4.98
N ASN A 66 -8.86 4.06 5.02
CA ASN A 66 -9.79 4.84 4.20
C ASN A 66 -9.43 4.82 2.71
N GLY A 67 -8.13 4.79 2.36
CA GLY A 67 -7.67 4.65 0.98
C GLY A 67 -7.88 3.23 0.42
N LEU A 68 -7.70 2.20 1.25
CA LEU A 68 -7.83 0.80 0.84
C LEU A 68 -9.29 0.33 0.75
N ALA A 69 -10.17 0.80 1.64
CA ALA A 69 -11.55 0.33 1.74
C ALA A 69 -12.36 0.47 0.43
N PRO A 70 -12.26 1.57 -0.36
CA PRO A 70 -12.91 1.67 -1.66
C PRO A 70 -12.43 0.61 -2.67
N LEU A 71 -11.12 0.32 -2.70
CA LEU A 71 -10.57 -0.72 -3.57
C LEU A 71 -11.11 -2.10 -3.15
N VAL A 72 -11.08 -2.40 -1.86
CA VAL A 72 -11.63 -3.66 -1.32
C VAL A 72 -13.10 -3.79 -1.68
N ARG A 73 -13.92 -2.75 -1.44
CA ARG A 73 -15.34 -2.73 -1.76
C ARG A 73 -15.60 -2.95 -3.24
N ASP A 74 -14.94 -2.21 -4.13
CA ASP A 74 -15.05 -2.40 -5.59
C ASP A 74 -14.73 -3.84 -6.01
N LYS A 75 -13.73 -4.46 -5.35
CA LYS A 75 -13.37 -5.86 -5.61
C LYS A 75 -14.24 -6.87 -4.87
N MET A 76 -15.07 -6.49 -3.91
CA MET A 76 -16.02 -7.38 -3.23
C MET A 76 -17.42 -7.30 -3.85
N ASP A 77 -17.86 -6.11 -4.28
CA ASP A 77 -19.20 -5.82 -4.80
C ASP A 77 -19.56 -6.57 -6.11
N GLY A 78 -18.58 -7.24 -6.73
CA GLY A 78 -18.87 -8.27 -7.74
C GLY A 78 -19.58 -9.53 -7.21
N GLU A 79 -20.00 -9.58 -5.94
CA GLU A 79 -20.76 -10.67 -5.32
C GLU A 79 -22.11 -10.22 -4.71
N VAL A 80 -22.41 -8.92 -4.59
CA VAL A 80 -23.70 -8.45 -4.05
C VAL A 80 -24.66 -8.15 -5.21
N ARG A 81 -25.14 -9.23 -5.83
CA ARG A 81 -26.35 -9.23 -6.67
C ARG A 81 -27.13 -10.51 -6.39
N GLU A 82 -27.81 -10.53 -5.25
CA GLU A 82 -29.02 -11.35 -5.01
C GLU A 82 -30.03 -10.52 -4.22
#